data_AF-A0A847SS11-F1
#
_entry.id   AF-A0A847SS11-F1
#
_cell.length_a   1.000
_cell.length_b   1.000
_cell.length_c   1.000
_cell.angle_alpha   90.00
_cell.angle_beta   90.00
_cell.angle_gamma   90.00
#
_symmetry.space_group_name_H-M   'P 1'
#
loop_
_entity.id
_entity.type
_entity.pdbx_description
1 polymer ?
#
loop_
_entity_poly.entity_id
_entity_poly.type
_entity_poly.pdbx_seq_one_letter_code
_entity_poly.pdbx_strand_id
1 'polypeptide(L)'
;MMRIAPGRLWSLGMVKLEMEVAGLPDWQTNMENPDFAAVAVAMGFTAFSIHKPEEVESILSKAGTTEGPVLVNIFTNPESLAMPPKIEFSQMKGYALWMGKLILGGRYDEVFEAVKSNYKHLKDAL
;
A
#
# COMPACT_ATOMS: atom_id res chain seq x y z
N MET A 1 20.75 -15.73 2.59
CA MET A 1 19.31 -15.80 2.24
C MET A 1 18.74 -14.41 2.44
N MET A 2 18.41 -13.69 1.35
CA MET A 2 17.89 -12.31 1.41
C MET A 2 16.36 -12.35 1.53
N ARG A 3 15.81 -11.61 2.49
CA ARG A 3 14.35 -11.55 2.72
C ARG A 3 13.90 -10.10 2.68
N ILE A 4 12.96 -9.80 1.78
CA ILE A 4 12.40 -8.47 1.61
C ILE A 4 11.14 -8.38 2.47
N ALA A 5 11.09 -7.38 3.33
CA ALA A 5 9.92 -7.07 4.13
C ALA A 5 9.40 -5.67 3.73
N PRO A 6 8.08 -5.49 3.60
CA PRO A 6 7.52 -4.16 3.43
C PRO A 6 7.65 -3.37 4.75
N GLY A 7 8.27 -2.20 4.69
CA GLY A 7 8.60 -1.38 5.86
C GLY A 7 7.47 -0.54 6.42
N ARG A 8 6.45 -0.24 5.60
CA ARG A 8 5.14 0.28 6.04
C ARG A 8 4.07 -0.06 5.01
N LEU A 9 3.32 -1.12 5.27
CA LEU A 9 1.95 -1.27 4.77
C LEU A 9 1.08 -1.24 6.01
N TRP A 10 0.42 -0.11 6.27
CA TRP A 10 -0.46 0.04 7.43
C TRP A 10 -1.76 -0.75 7.23
N SER A 11 -1.83 -1.58 6.19
CA SER A 11 -2.98 -2.40 5.87
C SER A 11 -2.63 -3.70 5.16
N LEU A 12 -3.54 -4.67 5.24
CA LEU A 12 -3.64 -5.81 4.32
C LEU A 12 -4.10 -5.29 2.95
N GLY A 13 -3.17 -4.70 2.18
CA GLY A 13 -3.50 -3.95 0.97
C GLY A 13 -4.36 -4.69 -0.06
N MET A 14 -4.13 -6.00 -0.27
CA MET A 14 -4.94 -6.79 -1.19
C MET A 14 -6.37 -7.00 -0.67
N VAL A 15 -6.52 -7.35 0.61
CA VAL A 15 -7.84 -7.57 1.23
C VAL A 15 -8.63 -6.27 1.26
N LYS A 16 -7.97 -5.15 1.60
CA LYS A 16 -8.57 -3.81 1.54
C LYS A 16 -9.07 -3.49 0.13
N LEU A 17 -8.24 -3.72 -0.89
CA LEU A 17 -8.63 -3.49 -2.28
C LEU A 17 -9.81 -4.38 -2.72
N GLU A 18 -9.84 -5.65 -2.32
CA GLU A 18 -10.97 -6.55 -2.61
C GLU A 18 -12.28 -6.07 -1.95
N MET A 19 -12.20 -5.55 -0.72
CA MET A 19 -13.35 -4.98 -0.01
C MET A 19 -13.84 -3.69 -0.67
N GLU A 20 -12.93 -2.80 -1.06
CA GLU A 20 -13.24 -1.56 -1.80
C GLU A 20 -13.91 -1.88 -3.15
N VAL A 21 -13.38 -2.85 -3.90
CA VAL A 21 -13.95 -3.30 -5.19
C VAL A 21 -15.33 -3.95 -4.99
N ALA A 22 -15.54 -4.68 -3.89
CA ALA A 22 -16.83 -5.23 -3.51
C ALA A 22 -17.83 -4.18 -2.98
N GLY A 23 -17.39 -2.94 -2.78
CA GLY A 23 -18.18 -1.84 -2.24
C GLY A 23 -18.51 -2.01 -0.75
N LEU A 24 -17.65 -2.71 -0.02
CA LEU A 24 -17.72 -2.88 1.44
C LEU A 24 -16.85 -1.80 2.11
N PRO A 25 -17.23 -1.31 3.30
CA PRO A 25 -16.36 -0.47 4.09
C PRO A 25 -15.16 -1.28 4.61
N ASP A 26 -13.99 -0.66 4.66
CA ASP A 26 -12.80 -1.23 5.27
C ASP A 26 -13.08 -1.73 6.70
N TRP A 27 -12.69 -2.97 6.99
CA TRP A 27 -12.85 -3.56 8.32
C TRP A 27 -11.66 -4.44 8.65
N GLN A 28 -11.00 -4.18 9.79
CA GLN A 28 -9.85 -4.95 10.29
C GLN A 28 -8.67 -5.09 9.31
N THR A 29 -8.58 -4.23 8.30
CA THR A 29 -7.48 -4.25 7.35
C THR A 29 -6.28 -3.47 7.84
N ASN A 30 -6.42 -2.58 8.83
CA ASN A 30 -5.32 -1.79 9.37
C ASN A 30 -4.40 -2.60 10.29
N MET A 31 -3.09 -2.37 10.18
CA MET A 31 -2.07 -3.02 11.01
C MET A 31 -1.10 -2.03 11.64
N GLU A 32 -0.84 -2.22 12.93
CA GLU A 32 0.28 -1.58 13.62
C GLU A 32 1.53 -2.47 13.46
N ASN A 33 2.42 -2.08 12.56
CA ASN A 33 3.63 -2.85 12.30
C ASN A 33 4.75 -2.45 13.28
N PRO A 34 5.52 -3.43 13.80
CA PRO A 34 6.74 -3.14 14.55
C PRO A 34 7.83 -2.60 13.62
N ASP A 35 8.91 -2.08 14.21
CA ASP A 35 10.13 -1.79 13.45
C ASP A 35 10.81 -3.10 13.03
N PHE A 36 10.54 -3.56 11.81
CA PHE A 36 11.11 -4.79 11.26
C PHE A 36 12.65 -4.75 11.19
N ALA A 37 13.26 -3.58 11.01
CA ALA A 37 14.71 -3.46 11.00
C ALA A 37 15.27 -3.69 12.40
N ALA A 38 14.65 -3.11 13.43
CA ALA A 38 15.02 -3.34 14.83
C ALA A 38 14.87 -4.82 15.23
N VAL A 39 13.79 -5.48 14.80
CA VAL A 39 13.57 -6.91 15.03
C VAL A 39 14.66 -7.75 14.36
N ALA A 40 15.00 -7.45 13.10
CA ALA A 40 16.05 -8.17 12.38
C ALA A 40 17.42 -8.04 13.06
N VAL A 41 17.79 -6.83 13.51
CA VAL A 41 19.02 -6.59 14.26
C VAL A 41 19.02 -7.37 15.58
N ALA A 42 17.91 -7.38 16.31
CA ALA A 42 17.78 -8.14 17.55
C ALA A 42 17.93 -9.66 17.34
N MET A 43 17.59 -10.16 16.15
CA MET A 43 17.76 -11.57 15.74
C MET A 43 19.15 -11.87 15.17
N GLY A 44 20.06 -10.89 15.13
CA GLY A 44 21.42 -11.04 14.60
C GLY A 44 21.53 -10.95 13.08
N PHE A 45 20.54 -10.37 12.40
CA PHE A 45 20.56 -10.15 10.96
C PHE A 45 21.04 -8.74 10.63
N THR A 46 21.64 -8.58 9.45
CA THR A 46 21.88 -7.25 8.89
C THR A 46 20.56 -6.70 8.37
N ALA A 47 20.22 -5.45 8.72
CA ALA A 47 18.99 -4.80 8.27
C ALA A 47 19.29 -3.53 7.47
N PHE A 48 18.62 -3.36 6.34
CA PHE A 48 18.61 -2.13 5.56
C PHE A 48 17.19 -1.58 5.48
N SER A 49 17.02 -0.26 5.59
CA SER A 49 15.72 0.39 5.39
C SER A 49 15.80 1.36 4.21
N ILE A 50 14.85 1.25 3.28
CA ILE A 50 14.74 2.10 2.09
C ILE A 50 13.54 3.01 2.28
N HIS A 51 13.77 4.33 2.30
CA HIS A 51 12.70 5.32 2.41
C HIS A 51 12.46 6.07 1.11
N LYS A 52 13.44 6.07 0.20
CA LYS A 52 13.37 6.79 -1.06
C LYS A 52 13.55 5.86 -2.25
N PRO A 53 12.84 6.10 -3.38
CA PRO A 53 12.97 5.28 -4.58
C PRO A 53 14.40 5.19 -5.11
N GLU A 54 15.17 6.29 -5.01
CA GLU A 54 16.54 6.35 -5.55
C GLU A 54 17.53 5.44 -4.78
N GLU A 55 17.20 5.07 -3.55
CA GLU A 55 18.04 4.23 -2.69
C GLU A 55 17.92 2.75 -3.03
N VAL A 56 16.83 2.34 -3.72
CA VAL A 56 16.44 0.93 -3.95
C VAL A 56 17.57 0.15 -4.61
N GLU A 57 18.08 0.62 -5.75
CA GLU A 57 19.08 -0.11 -6.52
C GLU A 57 20.37 -0.30 -5.71
N SER A 58 20.87 0.80 -5.14
CA SER A 58 22.12 0.80 -4.36
C SER A 58 22.05 -0.12 -3.14
N ILE A 59 20.94 -0.11 -2.41
CA ILE A 59 20.76 -0.88 -1.19
C ILE A 59 20.52 -2.35 -1.52
N LEU A 60 19.78 -2.67 -2.58
CA LEU A 60 19.60 -4.06 -3.02
C LEU A 60 20.92 -4.68 -3.49
N SER A 61 21.75 -3.95 -4.23
CA SER A 61 23.10 -4.43 -4.59
C SER A 61 23.96 -4.69 -3.35
N LYS A 62 23.91 -3.78 -2.36
CA LYS A 62 24.67 -3.92 -1.11
C LYS A 62 24.15 -5.07 -0.24
N ALA A 63 22.84 -5.27 -0.18
CA ALA A 63 22.22 -6.39 0.52
C ALA A 63 22.59 -7.74 -0.13
N GLY A 64 22.69 -7.78 -1.46
CA GLY A 64 23.09 -8.98 -2.20
C GLY A 64 24.55 -9.39 -1.99
N THR A 65 25.43 -8.45 -1.67
CA THR A 65 26.86 -8.71 -1.41
C THR A 65 27.20 -8.84 0.07
N THR A 66 26.24 -8.61 0.96
CA THR A 66 26.44 -8.74 2.41
C THR A 66 26.45 -10.22 2.79
N GLU A 67 27.48 -10.65 3.51
CA GLU A 67 27.56 -12.01 4.04
C GLU A 67 26.54 -12.23 5.16
N GLY A 68 25.85 -13.37 5.10
CA GLY A 68 24.87 -13.78 6.11
C GLY A 68 23.41 -13.45 5.78
N PRO A 69 22.51 -13.59 6.75
CA PRO A 69 21.09 -13.24 6.62
C PRO A 69 20.89 -11.72 6.62
N VAL A 70 20.12 -11.24 5.64
CA VAL A 70 19.83 -9.81 5.47
C VAL A 70 18.34 -9.59 5.34
N LEU A 71 17.82 -8.62 6.10
CA LEU A 71 16.48 -8.07 5.96
C LEU A 71 16.55 -6.73 5.23
N VAL A 72 15.79 -6.58 4.14
CA VAL A 72 15.63 -5.29 3.45
C VAL A 72 14.20 -4.81 3.65
N ASN A 73 14.06 -3.69 4.34
CA ASN A 73 12.81 -3.07 4.75
C ASN A 73 12.43 -1.92 3.82
N ILE A 74 11.44 -2.10 2.95
CA ILE A 74 11.12 -1.13 1.88
C ILE A 74 9.84 -0.36 2.23
N PHE A 75 9.96 0.94 2.44
CA PHE A 75 8.80 1.79 2.72
C PHE A 75 8.12 2.19 1.41
N THR A 76 6.86 1.80 1.28
CA THR A 76 6.00 2.13 0.14
C THR A 76 4.91 3.10 0.57
N ASN A 77 4.37 3.89 -0.35
CA ASN A 77 3.23 4.74 -0.06
C ASN A 77 1.97 3.87 0.18
N PRO A 78 1.37 3.88 1.37
CA PRO A 78 0.16 3.10 1.66
C PRO A 78 -1.08 3.60 0.89
N GLU A 79 -1.06 4.86 0.42
CA GLU A 79 -2.14 5.45 -0.38
C GLU A 79 -1.93 5.27 -1.88
N SER A 80 -0.83 4.63 -2.33
CA SER A 80 -0.76 4.24 -3.73
C SER A 80 -1.75 3.10 -3.96
N LEU A 81 -2.98 3.46 -4.32
CA LEU A 81 -3.94 2.53 -4.88
C LEU A 81 -3.21 1.72 -5.96
N ALA A 82 -3.22 0.40 -5.83
CA ALA A 82 -2.86 -0.46 -6.94
C ALA A 82 -3.91 -0.21 -8.02
N MET A 83 -3.63 0.76 -8.91
CA MET A 83 -4.50 1.05 -10.03
C MET A 83 -4.70 -0.27 -10.78
N PRO A 84 -5.94 -0.76 -10.89
CA PRO A 84 -6.19 -1.97 -11.63
C PRO A 84 -5.66 -1.75 -13.06
N PRO A 85 -4.86 -2.66 -13.62
CA PRO A 85 -4.18 -2.49 -14.90
C PRO A 85 -5.14 -2.33 -16.09
N LYS A 86 -6.44 -2.51 -15.88
CA LYS A 86 -7.50 -2.23 -16.83
C LYS A 86 -8.63 -1.55 -16.08
N ILE A 87 -8.91 -0.28 -16.40
CA ILE A 87 -10.16 0.36 -16.03
C ILE A 87 -11.24 -0.32 -16.87
N GLU A 88 -11.78 -1.42 -16.36
CA GLU A 88 -12.93 -2.09 -16.96
C GLU A 88 -14.20 -1.30 -16.60
N PHE A 89 -15.12 -1.15 -17.56
CA PHE A 89 -16.41 -0.46 -17.36
C PHE A 89 -17.21 -1.03 -16.17
N SER A 90 -16.94 -2.28 -15.79
CA SER A 90 -17.51 -2.94 -14.62
C SER A 90 -17.01 -2.37 -13.28
N GLN A 91 -15.76 -1.91 -13.18
CA GLN A 91 -15.21 -1.28 -11.97
C GLN A 91 -15.78 0.12 -11.74
N MET A 92 -16.03 0.88 -12.81
CA MET A 92 -16.75 2.16 -12.71
C MET A 92 -18.15 1.98 -12.10
N LYS A 93 -18.83 0.88 -12.44
CA LYS A 93 -20.16 0.58 -11.88
C LYS A 93 -20.09 0.22 -10.39
N GLY A 94 -19.07 -0.53 -9.98
CA GLY A 94 -18.82 -0.84 -8.56
C GLY A 94 -18.50 0.42 -7.75
N TYR A 95 -17.66 1.30 -8.28
CA TYR A 95 -17.31 2.57 -7.68
C TYR A 95 -18.53 3.50 -7.53
N ALA A 96 -19.37 3.60 -8.57
CA ALA A 96 -20.63 4.35 -8.50
C ALA A 96 -21.61 3.78 -7.45
N LEU A 97 -21.70 2.44 -7.34
CA LEU A 97 -22.55 1.80 -6.34
C LEU A 97 -22.04 2.03 -4.91
N TRP A 98 -20.72 1.98 -4.70
CA TRP A 98 -20.09 2.27 -3.42
C TRP A 98 -20.30 3.72 -2.97
N MET A 99 -20.06 4.69 -3.86
CA MET A 99 -20.37 6.10 -3.59
C MET A 99 -21.85 6.29 -3.25
N GLY A 100 -22.75 5.63 -3.98
CA GLY A 100 -24.18 5.67 -3.71
C GLY A 100 -24.53 5.16 -2.30
N LYS A 101 -23.90 4.06 -1.85
CA LYS A 101 -24.11 3.52 -0.50
C LYS A 101 -23.56 4.45 0.59
N LEU A 102 -22.42 5.09 0.40
CA LEU A 102 -21.85 6.03 1.38
C LEU A 102 -22.69 7.29 1.54
N ILE A 103 -23.19 7.83 0.42
CA ILE A 103 -24.13 8.96 0.39
C ILE A 103 -25.42 8.61 1.12
N LEU A 104 -25.98 7.41 0.89
CA LEU A 104 -27.19 6.96 1.58
C LEU A 104 -26.94 6.66 3.07
N GLY A 105 -25.72 6.28 3.45
CA GLY A 105 -25.29 6.04 4.82
C GLY A 105 -24.87 7.30 5.59
N GLY A 106 -24.97 8.49 4.99
CA GLY A 106 -24.66 9.76 5.64
C GLY A 106 -23.16 10.10 5.76
N ARG A 107 -22.28 9.33 5.10
CA ARG A 107 -20.81 9.50 5.15
C ARG A 107 -20.31 10.33 3.97
N TYR A 108 -20.78 11.58 3.88
CA TYR A 108 -20.50 12.47 2.74
C TYR A 108 -19.04 12.95 2.69
N ASP A 109 -18.41 13.12 3.84
CA ASP A 109 -17.05 13.66 3.95
C ASP A 109 -16.01 12.72 3.32
N GLU A 110 -16.22 11.41 3.46
CA GLU A 110 -15.36 10.37 2.89
C GLU A 110 -15.48 10.28 1.37
N VAL A 111 -16.68 10.54 0.83
CA VAL A 111 -16.89 10.62 -0.62
C VAL A 111 -16.15 11.84 -1.17
N PHE A 112 -16.19 12.97 -0.48
CA PHE A 112 -15.48 14.18 -0.90
C PHE A 112 -13.96 14.00 -0.91
N GLU A 113 -13.40 13.40 0.14
CA GLU A 113 -11.96 13.13 0.21
C GLU A 113 -11.52 12.09 -0.84
N ALA A 114 -12.33 11.04 -1.08
CA ALA A 114 -12.06 10.06 -2.15
C ALA A 114 -12.05 10.71 -3.54
N VAL A 115 -13.02 11.58 -3.84
CA VAL A 115 -13.08 12.32 -5.12
C VAL A 115 -11.89 13.27 -5.28
N LYS A 116 -11.51 13.98 -4.20
CA LYS A 116 -10.40 14.94 -4.20
C LYS A 116 -9.04 14.27 -4.37
N SER A 117 -8.85 13.11 -3.74
CA SER A 117 -7.64 12.30 -3.90
C SER A 117 -7.51 11.75 -5.32
N ASN A 118 -8.61 11.22 -5.88
CA ASN A 118 -8.62 10.69 -7.24
C ASN A 118 -8.54 11.75 -8.34
N TYR A 119 -8.98 12.99 -8.10
CA TYR A 119 -8.88 14.08 -9.07
C TYR A 119 -7.42 14.39 -9.47
N LYS A 120 -6.45 14.20 -8.57
CA LYS A 120 -5.02 14.34 -8.90
C LYS A 120 -4.52 13.29 -9.89
N HIS A 121 -5.11 12.10 -9.87
CA HIS A 121 -4.71 10.96 -10.69
C HIS A 121 -5.49 10.84 -12.01
N LEU A 122 -6.68 11.43 -12.09
CA LEU A 122 -7.48 11.50 -13.33
C LEU A 122 -6.88 12.40 -14.41
N LYS A 123 -6.02 13.37 -14.04
CA LYS A 123 -5.30 14.23 -15.01
C LYS A 123 -4.25 13.49 -15.83
N ASP A 124 -3.77 12.34 -15.36
CA ASP A 124 -2.79 11.51 -16.06
C ASP A 124 -3.44 10.42 -16.94
N ALA A 125 -4.78 10.31 -16.91
CA ALA A 125 -5.55 9.28 -17.60
C ALA A 125 -6.42 9.80 -18.76
N LEU A 126 -6.24 11.07 -19.16
CA LEU A 126 -6.95 11.73 -20.26
C LEU A 126 -5.97 12.26 -21.31
#